data_AF-A0A3M2BNY6-F1
#
_entry.id   AF-A0A3M2BNY6-F1
#
_cell.length_a   1.000
_cell.length_b   1.000
_cell.length_c   1.000
_cell.angle_alpha   90.00
_cell.angle_beta   90.00
_cell.angle_gamma   90.00
#
_symmetry.space_group_name_H-M   'P 1'
#
loop_
_entity.id
_entity.type
_entity.pdbx_description
1 polymer ?
#
loop_
_entity_poly.entity_id
_entity_poly.type
_entity_poly.pdbx_seq_one_letter_code
_entity_poly.pdbx_strand_id
1 'polypeptide(L)'
;MKKTRLLLASIAVAPLLAAWPAAAQSGEKLSRRGGATLYENTDFRGRQETFFADDADLGDNAIGRNRASSVRVDRGCRARLYSEVGFRGTYAEIIGDEPDLRGTPIGNDRARSIKVRCGFDLDWGDGRDAPAPVPGRRGATLYADARFAGASESFGPGDVADLSRSRIGNDRVSSIRIDAGCRARLYAEAGFRGAMSEFGADDADLSHTEVGSDRASSLKVRCGGPPFDFGDADTRRRGVTLFSEPRYGGRAQTFYEDVADLSRSRVGNDRAASLRLDPGCRVRLFKDSSFRGDFIELRSDVPDLGSTVLGSRSVSSLALRCDGAPWGSGLPGDDHHHDSDDHHHDSDDHHHDSDDHHHEGGDPYDDDDHHHDRGGDRRGVTLYRDAEFRGVAETFYGDVPNLKGSRIGNDKASSVALDRGCRARLYEHAEYRGDYVELRYDEPYLEATPIGNDSVSSLEVRCGPYDDWGGGRRGRHHGSVTLFRDVDFEGVAETFYGDVPNLKGSRIGNDKASSVHVDRGCRVWLYEDADYRGDYVVLHHDEPDLDATPVGGDRVSSLRLECR
;
A
#
# COMPACT_ATOMS: atom_id res chain seq x y z
N MET A 1 91.00 32.51 15.22
CA MET A 1 91.66 31.30 15.77
C MET A 1 90.94 30.89 17.05
N LYS A 2 90.74 29.59 17.26
CA LYS A 2 90.06 28.91 18.38
C LYS A 2 88.55 28.73 18.17
N LYS A 3 87.95 27.58 18.46
CA LYS A 3 88.40 26.18 18.59
C LYS A 3 87.07 25.42 18.67
N THR A 4 86.87 24.47 17.77
CA THR A 4 85.77 23.51 17.78
C THR A 4 85.86 22.64 19.03
N ARG A 5 84.76 22.48 19.78
CA ARG A 5 84.57 21.36 20.70
C ARG A 5 83.11 20.89 20.70
N LEU A 6 83.00 19.58 20.53
CA LEU A 6 81.82 18.73 20.50
C LEU A 6 80.87 18.95 21.67
N LEU A 7 79.57 18.85 21.38
CA LEU A 7 78.58 18.32 22.29
C LEU A 7 77.74 17.28 21.54
N LEU A 8 77.70 16.08 22.11
CA LEU A 8 76.91 14.94 21.64
C LEU A 8 75.42 15.29 21.69
N ALA A 9 74.71 15.05 20.59
CA ALA A 9 73.25 15.00 20.56
C ALA A 9 72.81 13.58 20.21
N SER A 10 71.94 13.05 21.06
CA SER A 10 71.39 11.71 21.06
C SER A 10 70.72 11.34 19.74
N ILE A 11 71.01 10.14 19.26
CA ILE A 11 70.36 9.51 18.11
C ILE A 11 68.96 9.06 18.56
N ALA A 12 67.92 9.76 18.08
CA ALA A 12 66.56 9.24 18.02
C ALA A 12 66.28 8.87 16.55
N VAL A 13 66.22 7.57 16.28
CA VAL A 13 65.77 7.03 14.98
C VAL A 13 64.26 7.16 14.93
N ALA A 14 63.75 8.18 14.23
CA ALA A 14 62.36 8.21 13.81
C ALA A 14 62.19 7.29 12.59
N PRO A 15 61.20 6.39 12.56
CA PRO A 15 60.93 5.62 11.35
C PRO A 15 60.36 6.56 10.27
N LEU A 16 61.02 6.61 9.12
CA LEU A 16 60.45 7.11 7.88
C LEU A 16 59.24 6.24 7.52
N LEU A 17 58.03 6.71 7.80
CA LEU A 17 56.86 6.28 7.07
C LEU A 17 56.81 7.10 5.77
N ALA A 18 57.31 6.47 4.70
CA ALA A 18 57.10 6.94 3.35
C ALA A 18 55.59 7.05 3.10
N ALA A 19 55.14 8.25 2.76
CA ALA A 19 53.80 8.48 2.27
C ALA A 19 53.61 7.71 0.96
N TRP A 20 52.74 6.70 0.98
CA TRP A 20 52.16 6.17 -0.25
C TRP A 20 51.14 7.18 -0.78
N PRO A 21 51.19 7.56 -2.07
CA PRO A 21 50.03 8.15 -2.70
C PRO A 21 49.03 7.03 -2.90
N ALA A 22 48.02 6.94 -2.03
CA ALA A 22 46.85 6.12 -2.27
C ALA A 22 46.01 6.78 -3.37
N ALA A 23 46.43 6.61 -4.62
CA ALA A 23 45.55 6.74 -5.76
C ALA A 23 44.64 5.51 -5.81
N ALA A 24 43.35 5.78 -6.00
CA ALA A 24 42.30 4.85 -6.42
C ALA A 24 41.97 3.67 -5.49
N GLN A 25 41.01 3.91 -4.60
CA GLN A 25 39.94 2.95 -4.31
C GLN A 25 38.67 3.70 -3.89
N SER A 26 38.09 4.44 -4.84
CA SER A 26 36.67 4.81 -4.82
C SER A 26 35.87 3.59 -5.27
N GLY A 27 35.76 2.59 -4.40
CA GLY A 27 34.86 1.46 -4.54
C GLY A 27 33.47 1.83 -4.02
N GLU A 28 32.58 2.16 -4.95
CA GLU A 28 31.13 1.90 -4.92
C GLU A 28 30.42 1.97 -3.56
N LYS A 29 30.05 3.19 -3.17
CA LYS A 29 28.78 3.42 -2.45
C LYS A 29 27.67 3.49 -3.50
N LEU A 30 27.32 2.35 -4.10
CA LEU A 30 26.26 2.22 -5.10
C LEU A 30 24.89 2.49 -4.45
N SER A 31 24.44 3.75 -4.61
CA SER A 31 23.08 4.22 -4.86
C SER A 31 21.93 3.20 -4.65
N ARG A 32 21.08 3.44 -3.64
CA ARG A 32 19.69 2.92 -3.61
C ARG A 32 18.71 3.88 -4.31
N ARG A 33 19.14 4.54 -5.39
CA ARG A 33 18.22 5.21 -6.31
C ARG A 33 17.82 4.17 -7.35
N GLY A 34 16.54 3.88 -7.51
CA GLY A 34 16.08 3.04 -8.61
C GLY A 34 16.36 3.75 -9.95
N GLY A 35 16.84 3.03 -10.95
CA GLY A 35 17.12 3.56 -12.28
C GLY A 35 17.14 2.46 -13.36
N ALA A 36 17.64 2.83 -14.54
CA ALA A 36 17.85 1.90 -15.64
C ALA A 36 19.33 1.82 -16.00
N THR A 37 19.91 0.63 -16.01
CA THR A 37 21.30 0.40 -16.36
C THR A 37 21.40 -0.16 -17.77
N LEU A 38 22.06 0.55 -18.68
CA LEU A 38 22.34 0.10 -20.04
C LEU A 38 23.68 -0.64 -20.08
N TYR A 39 23.75 -1.70 -20.89
CA TYR A 39 24.93 -2.54 -21.07
C TYR A 39 25.27 -2.69 -22.55
N GLU A 40 26.57 -2.65 -22.86
CA GLU A 40 27.08 -2.71 -24.24
C GLU A 40 26.82 -4.07 -24.93
N ASN A 41 26.82 -5.17 -24.17
CA ASN A 41 26.56 -6.51 -24.69
C ASN A 41 25.23 -7.07 -24.17
N THR A 42 24.76 -8.16 -24.78
CA THR A 42 23.64 -8.95 -24.25
C THR A 42 23.99 -9.56 -22.89
N ASP A 43 22.96 -10.01 -22.17
CA ASP A 43 23.07 -10.67 -20.85
C ASP A 43 23.78 -9.82 -19.79
N PHE A 44 23.63 -8.49 -19.87
CA PHE A 44 24.12 -7.51 -18.90
C PHE A 44 25.64 -7.49 -18.74
N ARG A 45 26.36 -7.49 -19.87
CA ARG A 45 27.84 -7.54 -19.90
C ARG A 45 28.45 -6.35 -20.63
N GLY A 46 29.75 -6.15 -20.41
CA GLY A 46 30.53 -5.11 -21.08
C GLY A 46 30.46 -3.77 -20.36
N ARG A 47 30.74 -2.69 -21.10
CA ARG A 47 30.61 -1.34 -20.54
C ARG A 47 29.14 -1.07 -20.18
N GLN A 48 28.94 -0.41 -19.04
CA GLN A 48 27.60 -0.13 -18.52
C GLN A 48 27.51 1.27 -17.93
N GLU A 49 26.29 1.78 -17.85
CA GLU A 49 25.98 3.05 -17.17
C GLU A 49 24.54 3.04 -16.67
N THR A 50 24.33 3.62 -15.49
CA THR A 50 23.03 3.69 -14.84
C THR A 50 22.46 5.10 -14.95
N PHE A 51 21.21 5.18 -15.41
CA PHE A 51 20.45 6.39 -15.61
C PHE A 51 19.35 6.47 -14.56
N PHE A 52 19.33 7.56 -13.79
CA PHE A 52 18.33 7.83 -12.76
C PHE A 52 17.28 8.88 -13.20
N ALA A 53 17.49 9.49 -14.37
CA ALA A 53 16.63 10.51 -14.95
C ALA A 53 16.71 10.45 -16.49
N ASP A 54 15.96 11.33 -17.15
CA ASP A 54 15.98 11.46 -18.62
C ASP A 54 17.35 11.95 -19.10
N ASP A 55 17.87 11.29 -20.13
CA ASP A 55 19.10 11.67 -20.82
C ASP A 55 18.82 11.80 -22.33
N ALA A 56 19.00 13.01 -22.83
CA ALA A 56 18.65 13.38 -24.20
C ALA A 56 19.73 12.98 -25.23
N ASP A 57 20.95 12.61 -24.84
CA ASP A 57 22.01 12.23 -25.78
C ASP A 57 23.03 11.25 -25.17
N LEU A 58 22.81 9.95 -25.38
CA LEU A 58 23.74 8.90 -24.96
C LEU A 58 25.15 9.01 -25.55
N GLY A 59 25.37 9.90 -26.52
CA GLY A 59 26.66 10.16 -27.15
C GLY A 59 27.69 10.84 -26.24
N ASP A 60 27.25 11.55 -25.20
CA ASP A 60 28.14 12.20 -24.21
C ASP A 60 28.36 11.35 -22.93
N ASN A 61 27.64 10.23 -22.83
CA ASN A 61 27.72 9.27 -21.74
C ASN A 61 28.83 8.21 -21.93
N ALA A 62 29.18 7.53 -20.83
CA ALA A 62 30.15 6.44 -20.82
C ALA A 62 29.69 5.22 -21.64
N ILE A 63 28.39 4.87 -21.59
CA ILE A 63 27.81 3.81 -22.42
C ILE A 63 27.93 4.12 -23.92
N GLY A 64 27.83 5.40 -24.30
CA GLY A 64 27.95 5.88 -25.66
C GLY A 64 26.74 5.60 -26.56
N ARG A 65 26.62 6.36 -27.66
CA ARG A 65 25.58 6.16 -28.69
C ARG A 65 25.71 4.81 -29.38
N ASN A 66 24.57 4.21 -29.76
CA ASN A 66 24.51 3.01 -30.61
C ASN A 66 25.32 1.83 -30.04
N ARG A 67 25.31 1.64 -28.72
CA ARG A 67 26.08 0.58 -28.05
C ARG A 67 25.26 -0.29 -27.11
N ALA A 68 24.11 0.19 -26.62
CA ALA A 68 23.31 -0.60 -25.70
C ALA A 68 22.70 -1.83 -26.39
N SER A 69 22.92 -3.01 -25.81
CA SER A 69 22.40 -4.31 -26.27
C SER A 69 21.63 -5.08 -25.19
N SER A 70 21.71 -4.68 -23.93
CA SER A 70 20.81 -5.12 -22.85
C SER A 70 20.59 -4.01 -21.82
N VAL A 71 19.54 -4.14 -21.02
CA VAL A 71 19.16 -3.13 -20.02
C VAL A 71 18.58 -3.80 -18.77
N ARG A 72 19.03 -3.35 -17.60
CA ARG A 72 18.39 -3.69 -16.31
C ARG A 72 17.56 -2.52 -15.84
N VAL A 73 16.38 -2.79 -15.31
CA VAL A 73 15.49 -1.74 -14.79
C VAL A 73 15.13 -2.10 -13.38
N ASP A 74 15.46 -1.21 -12.44
CA ASP A 74 15.21 -1.43 -11.04
C ASP A 74 13.72 -1.55 -10.75
N ARG A 75 13.37 -2.30 -9.70
CA ARG A 75 11.97 -2.59 -9.35
C ARG A 75 11.21 -1.28 -9.12
N GLY A 76 10.08 -1.12 -9.81
CA GLY A 76 9.27 0.09 -9.74
C GLY A 76 9.71 1.18 -10.72
N CYS A 77 10.70 0.92 -11.58
CA CYS A 77 11.11 1.80 -12.65
C CYS A 77 10.64 1.30 -14.03
N ARG A 78 10.70 2.21 -15.00
CA ARG A 78 10.60 1.93 -16.44
C ARG A 78 11.50 2.89 -17.20
N ALA A 79 11.99 2.44 -18.34
CA ALA A 79 12.79 3.23 -19.26
C ALA A 79 12.15 3.27 -20.65
N ARG A 80 12.37 4.36 -21.39
CA ARG A 80 12.16 4.39 -22.84
C ARG A 80 13.48 4.66 -23.53
N LEU A 81 13.92 3.72 -24.37
CA LEU A 81 15.08 3.90 -25.23
C LEU A 81 14.63 4.40 -26.59
N TYR A 82 15.25 5.45 -27.09
CA TYR A 82 14.92 6.10 -28.36
C TYR A 82 16.07 5.97 -29.35
N SER A 83 15.74 5.75 -30.63
CA SER A 83 16.74 5.55 -31.70
C SER A 83 17.43 6.85 -32.14
N GLU A 84 16.90 7.99 -31.72
CA GLU A 84 17.46 9.32 -31.97
C GLU A 84 17.70 10.08 -30.65
N VAL A 85 18.53 11.12 -30.73
CA VAL A 85 18.75 12.07 -29.62
C VAL A 85 17.50 12.92 -29.39
N GLY A 86 17.33 13.42 -28.17
CA GLY A 86 16.21 14.30 -27.79
C GLY A 86 14.85 13.59 -27.75
N PHE A 87 14.82 12.30 -27.43
CA PHE A 87 13.61 11.48 -27.26
C PHE A 87 12.77 11.34 -28.54
N ARG A 88 13.44 11.15 -29.69
CA ARG A 88 12.82 11.05 -31.02
C ARG A 88 13.06 9.69 -31.69
N GLY A 89 12.37 9.47 -32.80
CA GLY A 89 12.50 8.25 -33.60
C GLY A 89 11.76 7.05 -32.99
N THR A 90 12.16 5.85 -33.41
CA THR A 90 11.63 4.59 -32.89
C THR A 90 12.03 4.43 -31.43
N TYR A 91 11.12 3.97 -30.58
CA TYR A 91 11.42 3.72 -29.19
C TYR A 91 10.99 2.33 -28.72
N ALA A 92 11.63 1.85 -27.66
CA ALA A 92 11.21 0.69 -26.89
C ALA A 92 10.94 1.11 -25.44
N GLU A 93 9.77 0.74 -24.90
CA GLU A 93 9.47 0.88 -23.47
C GLU A 93 9.89 -0.40 -22.74
N ILE A 94 10.67 -0.24 -21.68
CA ILE A 94 11.34 -1.30 -20.92
C ILE A 94 10.87 -1.17 -19.48
N ILE A 95 10.11 -2.15 -19.00
CA ILE A 95 9.46 -2.13 -17.67
C ILE A 95 10.18 -3.06 -16.68
N GLY A 96 11.17 -3.82 -17.15
CA GLY A 96 12.00 -4.73 -16.35
C GLY A 96 13.28 -5.10 -17.09
N ASP A 97 14.07 -6.02 -16.52
CA ASP A 97 15.32 -6.50 -17.10
C ASP A 97 15.10 -7.11 -18.50
N GLU A 98 15.78 -6.57 -19.50
CA GLU A 98 15.77 -7.04 -20.89
C GLU A 98 17.20 -7.49 -21.28
N PRO A 99 17.50 -8.80 -21.28
CA PRO A 99 18.83 -9.33 -21.54
C PRO A 99 19.26 -9.22 -23.01
N ASP A 100 18.36 -8.94 -23.95
CA ASP A 100 18.69 -8.78 -25.37
C ASP A 100 17.70 -7.86 -26.11
N LEU A 101 18.15 -6.65 -26.46
CA LEU A 101 17.30 -5.66 -27.12
C LEU A 101 16.88 -6.05 -28.54
N ARG A 102 17.42 -7.11 -29.16
CA ARG A 102 16.96 -7.61 -30.48
C ARG A 102 15.47 -7.97 -30.52
N GLY A 103 14.89 -8.33 -29.38
CA GLY A 103 13.45 -8.60 -29.24
C GLY A 103 12.57 -7.35 -29.22
N THR A 104 13.15 -6.16 -29.15
CA THR A 104 12.46 -4.88 -28.99
C THR A 104 12.42 -4.08 -30.30
N PRO A 105 11.51 -3.10 -30.46
CA PRO A 105 11.47 -2.22 -31.63
C PRO A 105 12.75 -1.41 -31.87
N ILE A 106 13.55 -1.16 -30.82
CA ILE A 106 14.80 -0.41 -30.96
C ILE A 106 15.92 -1.31 -31.48
N GLY A 107 16.01 -2.57 -31.05
CA GLY A 107 17.11 -3.48 -31.39
C GLY A 107 18.42 -3.14 -30.69
N ASN A 108 19.42 -4.03 -30.82
CA ASN A 108 20.76 -3.80 -30.30
C ASN A 108 21.46 -2.64 -31.02
N ASP A 109 22.36 -1.96 -30.31
CA ASP A 109 23.30 -0.98 -30.84
C ASP A 109 22.61 0.21 -31.52
N ARG A 110 21.42 0.60 -31.05
CA ARG A 110 20.60 1.65 -31.70
C ARG A 110 20.08 2.73 -30.76
N ALA A 111 20.16 2.53 -29.44
CA ALA A 111 19.74 3.55 -28.47
C ALA A 111 20.63 4.80 -28.54
N ARG A 112 20.00 5.98 -28.51
CA ARG A 112 20.64 7.31 -28.56
C ARG A 112 20.10 8.32 -27.56
N SER A 113 18.92 8.10 -26.98
CA SER A 113 18.46 8.82 -25.78
C SER A 113 17.60 7.90 -24.91
N ILE A 114 17.48 8.20 -23.62
CA ILE A 114 16.74 7.39 -22.65
C ILE A 114 15.86 8.29 -21.77
N LYS A 115 14.59 7.93 -21.61
CA LYS A 115 13.79 8.47 -20.50
C LYS A 115 13.72 7.44 -19.37
N VAL A 116 13.78 7.87 -18.11
CA VAL A 116 13.68 7.00 -16.92
C VAL A 116 12.62 7.54 -15.97
N ARG A 117 11.70 6.68 -15.54
CA ARG A 117 10.69 6.99 -14.51
C ARG A 117 10.72 5.89 -13.46
N CYS A 118 10.64 6.26 -12.20
CA CYS A 118 10.59 5.34 -11.07
C CYS A 118 9.47 5.77 -10.13
N GLY A 119 8.74 4.81 -9.55
CA GLY A 119 7.56 5.07 -8.73
C GLY A 119 6.25 5.14 -9.52
N PHE A 120 5.22 5.72 -8.92
CA PHE A 120 3.85 5.76 -9.48
C PHE A 120 3.67 6.76 -10.63
N ASP A 121 4.72 7.50 -11.00
CA ASP A 121 4.71 8.50 -12.07
C ASP A 121 4.89 7.85 -13.45
N LEU A 122 3.76 7.41 -14.02
CA LEU A 122 3.68 6.74 -15.32
C LEU A 122 3.33 7.69 -16.49
N ASP A 123 3.49 9.00 -16.31
CA ASP A 123 3.38 9.98 -17.39
C ASP A 123 4.78 10.42 -17.89
N TRP A 124 4.95 10.53 -19.21
CA TRP A 124 6.19 10.98 -19.85
C TRP A 124 6.22 12.49 -20.09
N GLY A 125 5.10 13.19 -19.82
CA GLY A 125 4.99 14.65 -19.82
C GLY A 125 5.15 15.32 -21.18
N ASP A 126 4.98 14.58 -22.29
CA ASP A 126 5.27 15.07 -23.65
C ASP A 126 4.05 15.62 -24.42
N GLY A 127 2.83 15.55 -23.86
CA GLY A 127 1.68 16.37 -24.28
C GLY A 127 1.32 16.34 -25.78
N ARG A 128 1.75 15.33 -26.53
CA ARG A 128 1.45 15.16 -27.95
C ARG A 128 0.99 13.73 -28.19
N ASP A 129 -0.10 13.61 -28.93
CA ASP A 129 -0.73 12.40 -29.46
C ASP A 129 0.19 11.18 -29.34
N ALA A 130 0.02 10.42 -28.25
CA ALA A 130 0.62 9.11 -28.16
C ALA A 130 0.08 8.33 -29.38
N PRO A 131 0.93 7.95 -30.36
CA PRO A 131 0.54 6.86 -31.23
C PRO A 131 0.21 5.70 -30.29
N ALA A 132 -0.93 5.05 -30.52
CA ALA A 132 -1.39 3.94 -29.69
C ALA A 132 -0.20 3.05 -29.29
N PRO A 133 -0.05 2.70 -28.00
CA PRO A 133 1.10 1.94 -27.53
C PRO A 133 1.31 0.71 -28.42
N VAL A 134 2.44 0.67 -29.13
CA VAL A 134 2.89 -0.54 -29.79
C VAL A 134 3.20 -1.55 -28.67
N PRO A 135 2.61 -2.76 -28.68
CA PRO A 135 2.61 -3.65 -27.52
C PRO A 135 4.01 -4.16 -27.17
N GLY A 136 4.65 -3.51 -26.20
CA GLY A 136 5.72 -4.01 -25.35
C GLY A 136 5.16 -4.42 -23.99
N ARG A 137 4.33 -5.46 -24.02
CA ARG A 137 3.86 -6.37 -22.95
C ARG A 137 3.82 -5.83 -21.52
N ARG A 138 2.66 -5.29 -21.11
CA ARG A 138 2.12 -5.57 -19.77
C ARG A 138 1.40 -6.91 -19.81
N GLY A 139 1.66 -7.83 -18.90
CA GLY A 139 0.96 -9.11 -18.82
C GLY A 139 1.61 -10.12 -17.88
N ALA A 140 1.88 -11.31 -18.39
CA ALA A 140 2.48 -12.39 -17.61
C ALA A 140 3.61 -13.06 -18.39
N THR A 141 4.68 -13.45 -17.70
CA THR A 141 5.78 -14.25 -18.28
C THR A 141 5.79 -15.63 -17.66
N LEU A 142 5.65 -16.65 -18.51
CA LEU A 142 5.70 -18.06 -18.10
C LEU A 142 7.11 -18.59 -18.28
N TYR A 143 7.56 -19.40 -17.33
CA TYR A 143 8.89 -20.01 -17.31
C TYR A 143 8.79 -21.52 -17.18
N ALA A 144 9.63 -22.22 -17.92
CA ALA A 144 9.62 -23.67 -18.00
C ALA A 144 10.11 -24.32 -16.71
N ASP A 145 11.04 -23.66 -16.01
CA ASP A 145 11.59 -24.13 -14.75
C ASP A 145 11.10 -23.25 -13.59
N ALA A 146 11.20 -23.78 -12.37
CA ALA A 146 10.99 -23.00 -11.16
C ALA A 146 12.03 -21.85 -11.04
N ARG A 147 11.74 -20.87 -10.19
CA ARG A 147 12.57 -19.70 -9.90
C ARG A 147 12.89 -18.84 -11.13
N PHE A 148 11.95 -18.76 -12.06
CA PHE A 148 12.02 -17.93 -13.27
C PHE A 148 13.18 -18.30 -14.21
N ALA A 149 13.47 -19.60 -14.30
CA ALA A 149 14.54 -20.14 -15.12
C ALA A 149 14.00 -20.88 -16.36
N GLY A 150 14.91 -21.27 -17.24
CA GLY A 150 14.57 -22.07 -18.42
C GLY A 150 13.97 -21.27 -19.57
N ALA A 151 13.36 -21.99 -20.51
CA ALA A 151 12.65 -21.38 -21.62
C ALA A 151 11.50 -20.52 -21.08
N SER A 152 11.30 -19.34 -21.65
CA SER A 152 10.27 -18.42 -21.20
C SER A 152 9.52 -17.78 -22.36
N GLU A 153 8.29 -17.38 -22.09
CA GLU A 153 7.49 -16.61 -23.03
C GLU A 153 6.59 -15.63 -22.26
N SER A 154 6.65 -14.37 -22.67
CA SER A 154 5.74 -13.34 -22.17
C SER A 154 4.44 -13.37 -22.96
N PHE A 155 3.35 -12.99 -22.31
CA PHE A 155 2.00 -12.91 -22.85
C PHE A 155 1.42 -11.56 -22.45
N GLY A 156 0.87 -10.82 -23.42
CA GLY A 156 0.15 -9.58 -23.13
C GLY A 156 -1.26 -9.86 -22.59
N PRO A 157 -2.10 -8.82 -22.39
CA PRO A 157 -3.49 -9.02 -22.00
C PRO A 157 -4.23 -9.77 -23.10
N GLY A 158 -5.00 -10.78 -22.73
CA GLY A 158 -5.71 -11.64 -23.67
C GLY A 158 -5.82 -13.08 -23.21
N ASP A 159 -6.44 -13.89 -24.05
CA ASP A 159 -6.78 -15.29 -23.78
C ASP A 159 -5.97 -16.19 -24.72
N VAL A 160 -5.22 -17.11 -24.14
CA VAL A 160 -4.44 -18.14 -24.84
C VAL A 160 -5.07 -19.48 -24.55
N ALA A 161 -5.98 -19.89 -25.42
CA ALA A 161 -6.76 -21.11 -25.25
C ALA A 161 -5.94 -22.41 -25.37
N ASP A 162 -4.72 -22.36 -25.89
CA ASP A 162 -3.88 -23.53 -26.12
C ASP A 162 -2.40 -23.11 -26.16
N LEU A 163 -1.64 -23.47 -25.12
CA LEU A 163 -0.21 -23.14 -25.02
C LEU A 163 0.67 -24.00 -25.94
N SER A 164 0.16 -25.09 -26.53
CA SER A 164 0.94 -25.94 -27.44
C SER A 164 1.40 -25.21 -28.70
N ARG A 165 0.71 -24.12 -29.05
CA ARG A 165 1.01 -23.25 -30.18
C ARG A 165 1.96 -22.11 -29.84
N SER A 166 2.31 -21.97 -28.57
CA SER A 166 3.25 -20.97 -28.10
C SER A 166 4.65 -21.58 -27.96
N ARG A 167 5.67 -20.73 -27.73
CA ARG A 167 7.06 -21.16 -27.54
C ARG A 167 7.26 -21.89 -26.22
N ILE A 168 6.51 -21.55 -25.17
CA ILE A 168 6.59 -22.25 -23.88
C ILE A 168 6.04 -23.69 -23.98
N GLY A 169 4.95 -23.89 -24.74
CA GLY A 169 4.30 -25.19 -24.91
C GLY A 169 3.38 -25.58 -23.75
N ASN A 170 2.57 -26.62 -23.96
CA ASN A 170 1.75 -27.22 -22.91
C ASN A 170 2.61 -27.98 -21.88
N ASP A 171 2.08 -28.08 -20.66
CA ASP A 171 2.56 -28.97 -19.60
C ASP A 171 4.05 -28.77 -19.28
N ARG A 172 4.47 -27.50 -19.32
CA ARG A 172 5.88 -27.11 -19.15
C ARG A 172 6.08 -25.98 -18.17
N VAL A 173 5.03 -25.32 -17.72
CA VAL A 173 5.16 -24.10 -16.90
C VAL A 173 5.37 -24.48 -15.45
N SER A 174 6.46 -23.96 -14.85
CA SER A 174 6.80 -24.22 -13.45
C SER A 174 7.04 -22.95 -12.62
N SER A 175 7.11 -21.77 -13.23
CA SER A 175 7.00 -20.48 -12.54
C SER A 175 6.42 -19.38 -13.43
N ILE A 176 5.90 -18.32 -12.84
CA ILE A 176 5.20 -17.22 -13.52
C ILE A 176 5.58 -15.87 -12.92
N ARG A 177 5.87 -14.89 -13.76
CA ARG A 177 5.95 -13.47 -13.37
C ARG A 177 4.73 -12.72 -13.85
N ILE A 178 4.22 -11.82 -13.01
CA ILE A 178 3.04 -10.99 -13.30
C ILE A 178 3.46 -9.52 -13.26
N ASP A 179 3.21 -8.82 -14.36
CA ASP A 179 3.52 -7.40 -14.43
C ASP A 179 2.57 -6.59 -13.53
N ALA A 180 3.07 -5.47 -13.01
CA ALA A 180 2.29 -4.60 -12.13
C ALA A 180 0.97 -4.13 -12.77
N GLY A 181 -0.14 -4.31 -12.04
CA GLY A 181 -1.47 -3.97 -12.53
C GLY A 181 -2.09 -5.02 -13.46
N CYS A 182 -1.49 -6.22 -13.53
CA CYS A 182 -2.02 -7.39 -14.23
C CYS A 182 -2.39 -8.51 -13.26
N ARG A 183 -3.18 -9.44 -13.79
CA ARG A 183 -3.55 -10.71 -13.15
C ARG A 183 -3.62 -11.78 -14.24
N ALA A 184 -3.25 -13.00 -13.91
CA ALA A 184 -3.31 -14.13 -14.83
C ALA A 184 -4.01 -15.34 -14.22
N ARG A 185 -4.60 -16.17 -15.07
CA ARG A 185 -5.12 -17.49 -14.70
C ARG A 185 -4.47 -18.56 -15.56
N LEU A 186 -3.88 -19.56 -14.93
CA LEU A 186 -3.41 -20.77 -15.59
C LEU A 186 -4.41 -21.89 -15.38
N TYR A 187 -4.61 -22.69 -16.42
CA TYR A 187 -5.51 -23.83 -16.41
C TYR A 187 -4.75 -25.08 -16.84
N ALA A 188 -5.01 -26.19 -16.16
CA ALA A 188 -4.33 -27.46 -16.40
C ALA A 188 -4.67 -28.09 -17.76
N GLU A 189 -5.78 -27.67 -18.38
CA GLU A 189 -6.20 -28.15 -19.70
C GLU A 189 -6.35 -27.00 -20.69
N ALA A 190 -6.27 -27.32 -21.98
CA ALA A 190 -6.57 -26.38 -23.04
C ALA A 190 -8.06 -25.97 -23.04
N GLY A 191 -8.34 -24.75 -23.51
CA GLY A 191 -9.68 -24.19 -23.59
C GLY A 191 -10.24 -23.70 -22.25
N PHE A 192 -9.36 -23.33 -21.31
CA PHE A 192 -9.71 -22.80 -19.99
C PHE A 192 -10.46 -23.81 -19.10
N ARG A 193 -9.97 -25.05 -19.05
CA ARG A 193 -10.60 -26.18 -18.33
C ARG A 193 -9.64 -26.81 -17.32
N GLY A 194 -10.18 -27.69 -16.48
CA GLY A 194 -9.41 -28.41 -15.47
C GLY A 194 -9.06 -27.55 -14.26
N ALA A 195 -8.07 -28.01 -13.47
CA ALA A 195 -7.59 -27.28 -12.30
C ALA A 195 -7.05 -25.90 -12.68
N MET A 196 -7.36 -24.87 -11.89
CA MET A 196 -7.07 -23.49 -12.22
C MET A 196 -6.37 -22.80 -11.06
N SER A 197 -5.41 -21.92 -11.36
CA SER A 197 -4.80 -21.06 -10.35
C SER A 197 -4.69 -19.63 -10.87
N GLU A 198 -5.00 -18.67 -10.01
CA GLU A 198 -5.00 -17.24 -10.31
C GLU A 198 -3.81 -16.55 -9.63
N PHE A 199 -3.12 -15.70 -10.39
CA PHE A 199 -1.87 -15.07 -9.99
C PHE A 199 -2.00 -13.54 -10.11
N GLY A 200 -1.91 -12.85 -8.98
CA GLY A 200 -1.85 -11.38 -8.92
C GLY A 200 -0.44 -10.83 -8.68
N ALA A 201 0.55 -11.70 -8.52
CA ALA A 201 1.95 -11.39 -8.30
C ALA A 201 2.82 -12.55 -8.79
N ASP A 202 4.13 -12.36 -8.82
CA ASP A 202 5.10 -13.40 -9.20
C ASP A 202 4.97 -14.64 -8.31
N ASP A 203 5.06 -15.81 -8.93
CA ASP A 203 5.12 -17.09 -8.26
C ASP A 203 6.30 -17.91 -8.79
N ALA A 204 7.28 -18.15 -7.91
CA ALA A 204 8.53 -18.80 -8.25
C ALA A 204 8.43 -20.33 -8.33
N ASP A 205 7.32 -20.95 -7.94
CA ASP A 205 7.19 -22.41 -7.95
C ASP A 205 5.71 -22.84 -7.95
N LEU A 206 5.21 -23.32 -9.10
CA LEU A 206 3.80 -23.69 -9.22
C LEU A 206 3.41 -25.00 -8.51
N SER A 207 4.34 -25.76 -7.95
CA SER A 207 4.07 -27.10 -7.38
C SER A 207 3.06 -27.11 -6.23
N HIS A 208 2.90 -25.97 -5.54
CA HIS A 208 1.98 -25.80 -4.43
C HIS A 208 0.57 -25.34 -4.87
N THR A 209 0.39 -25.01 -6.15
CA THR A 209 -0.87 -24.48 -6.70
C THR A 209 -1.80 -25.60 -7.17
N GLU A 210 -3.07 -25.28 -7.45
CA GLU A 210 -4.01 -26.28 -7.98
C GLU A 210 -3.66 -26.72 -9.40
N VAL A 211 -3.15 -25.80 -10.23
CA VAL A 211 -2.66 -26.13 -11.58
C VAL A 211 -1.43 -27.04 -11.49
N GLY A 212 -0.51 -26.77 -10.56
CA GLY A 212 0.73 -27.52 -10.36
C GLY A 212 1.82 -27.22 -11.40
N SER A 213 3.06 -27.60 -11.10
CA SER A 213 4.18 -27.54 -12.04
C SER A 213 3.97 -28.47 -13.23
N ASP A 214 4.42 -28.03 -14.41
CA ASP A 214 4.45 -28.79 -15.66
C ASP A 214 3.07 -29.30 -16.09
N ARG A 215 2.03 -28.50 -15.84
CA ARG A 215 0.63 -28.88 -16.10
C ARG A 215 -0.19 -27.80 -16.79
N ALA A 216 0.27 -26.57 -16.87
CA ALA A 216 -0.51 -25.51 -17.48
C ALA A 216 -0.60 -25.69 -19.01
N SER A 217 -1.83 -25.63 -19.54
CA SER A 217 -2.15 -25.83 -20.96
C SER A 217 -3.02 -24.72 -21.56
N SER A 218 -3.58 -23.81 -20.76
CA SER A 218 -4.14 -22.54 -21.24
C SER A 218 -3.97 -21.39 -20.23
N LEU A 219 -4.00 -20.16 -20.71
CA LEU A 219 -3.68 -18.94 -19.96
C LEU A 219 -4.69 -17.84 -20.28
N LYS A 220 -5.13 -17.11 -19.26
CA LYS A 220 -5.78 -15.80 -19.44
C LYS A 220 -4.99 -14.72 -18.73
N VAL A 221 -4.88 -13.55 -19.33
CA VAL A 221 -4.20 -12.37 -18.76
C VAL A 221 -5.10 -11.16 -18.85
N ARG A 222 -5.23 -10.42 -17.76
CA ARG A 222 -5.94 -9.13 -17.70
C ARG A 222 -5.03 -8.09 -17.08
N CYS A 223 -5.04 -6.88 -17.63
CA CYS A 223 -4.26 -5.75 -17.15
C CYS A 223 -5.13 -4.50 -17.20
N GLY A 224 -4.86 -3.54 -16.31
CA GLY A 224 -5.63 -2.28 -16.22
C GLY A 224 -6.18 -1.97 -14.82
N GLY A 225 -5.79 -2.75 -13.81
CA GLY A 225 -6.26 -2.59 -12.43
C GLY A 225 -7.62 -3.26 -12.17
N PRO A 226 -8.03 -3.38 -10.90
CA PRO A 226 -9.30 -4.01 -10.52
C PRO A 226 -10.51 -3.19 -11.01
N PRO A 227 -11.65 -3.84 -11.33
CA PRO A 227 -11.87 -5.28 -11.27
C PRO A 227 -11.33 -6.02 -12.50
N PHE A 228 -10.68 -7.16 -12.28
CA PHE A 228 -10.20 -8.03 -13.37
C PHE A 228 -11.32 -8.98 -13.80
N ASP A 229 -11.96 -8.70 -14.94
CA ASP A 229 -12.97 -9.59 -15.52
C ASP A 229 -12.35 -10.55 -16.55
N PHE A 230 -12.35 -11.84 -16.21
CA PHE A 230 -11.84 -12.92 -17.07
C PHE A 230 -12.92 -13.54 -17.97
N GLY A 231 -14.18 -13.08 -17.87
CA GLY A 231 -15.27 -13.48 -18.76
C GLY A 231 -15.72 -14.94 -18.66
N ASP A 232 -15.16 -15.72 -17.74
CA ASP A 232 -15.56 -17.11 -17.51
C ASP A 232 -16.68 -17.16 -16.48
N ALA A 233 -17.81 -17.74 -16.89
CA ALA A 233 -18.96 -17.97 -16.02
C ALA A 233 -18.68 -18.96 -14.86
N ASP A 234 -17.45 -19.49 -14.75
CA ASP A 234 -17.06 -20.55 -13.80
C ASP A 234 -16.28 -20.06 -12.55
N THR A 235 -16.15 -18.76 -12.30
CA THR A 235 -15.39 -18.28 -11.12
C THR A 235 -16.11 -17.23 -10.28
N ARG A 236 -17.30 -17.56 -9.76
CA ARG A 236 -17.81 -16.88 -8.54
C ARG A 236 -17.33 -17.53 -7.25
N ARG A 237 -16.42 -18.51 -7.30
CA ARG A 237 -15.86 -19.12 -6.11
C ARG A 237 -14.63 -18.33 -5.65
N ARG A 238 -14.89 -17.18 -5.03
CA ARG A 238 -13.90 -16.53 -4.16
C ARG A 238 -13.77 -17.37 -2.89
N GLY A 239 -12.56 -17.50 -2.34
CA GLY A 239 -12.25 -18.46 -1.30
C GLY A 239 -11.24 -18.01 -0.26
N VAL A 240 -10.88 -18.96 0.61
CA VAL A 240 -9.81 -18.83 1.60
C VAL A 240 -8.81 -19.95 1.41
N THR A 241 -7.51 -19.64 1.37
CA THR A 241 -6.44 -20.63 1.35
C THR A 241 -5.80 -20.74 2.72
N LEU A 242 -5.81 -21.94 3.30
CA LEU A 242 -5.09 -22.24 4.54
C LEU A 242 -3.73 -22.87 4.22
N PHE A 243 -2.72 -22.53 5.02
CA PHE A 243 -1.34 -23.02 4.90
C PHE A 243 -0.90 -23.64 6.22
N SER A 244 -0.16 -24.76 6.17
CA SER A 244 0.28 -25.47 7.37
C SER A 244 1.50 -24.86 8.07
N GLU A 245 2.16 -23.87 7.46
CA GLU A 245 3.28 -23.13 8.05
C GLU A 245 3.03 -21.61 7.98
N PRO A 246 3.72 -20.81 8.82
CA PRO A 246 3.70 -19.36 8.71
C PRO A 246 4.24 -18.87 7.36
N ARG A 247 3.97 -17.61 7.04
CA ARG A 247 4.36 -16.90 5.82
C ARG A 247 3.96 -17.63 4.54
N TYR A 248 2.78 -18.25 4.56
CA TYR A 248 2.18 -18.97 3.43
C TYR A 248 2.99 -20.19 2.96
N GLY A 249 3.70 -20.83 3.89
CA GLY A 249 4.51 -22.03 3.62
C GLY A 249 3.77 -23.35 3.87
N GLY A 250 4.42 -24.45 3.51
CA GLY A 250 3.93 -25.81 3.80
C GLY A 250 2.77 -26.27 2.91
N ARG A 251 1.96 -27.20 3.43
CA ARG A 251 0.79 -27.74 2.71
C ARG A 251 -0.30 -26.69 2.65
N ALA A 252 -0.88 -26.50 1.48
CA ALA A 252 -1.95 -25.53 1.24
C ALA A 252 -3.22 -26.18 0.69
N GLN A 253 -4.37 -25.58 0.99
CA GLN A 253 -5.65 -25.88 0.34
C GLN A 253 -6.56 -24.65 0.34
N THR A 254 -7.20 -24.40 -0.80
CA THR A 254 -8.23 -23.39 -0.95
C THR A 254 -9.62 -23.98 -0.67
N PHE A 255 -10.44 -23.23 0.04
CA PHE A 255 -11.81 -23.56 0.40
C PHE A 255 -12.73 -22.47 -0.14
N TYR A 256 -13.86 -22.89 -0.69
CA TYR A 256 -14.83 -22.01 -1.36
C TYR A 256 -16.20 -22.01 -0.67
N GLU A 257 -16.33 -22.75 0.42
CA GLU A 257 -17.55 -22.93 1.20
C GLU A 257 -17.19 -23.28 2.65
N ASP A 258 -18.21 -23.38 3.50
CA ASP A 258 -18.07 -23.74 4.91
C ASP A 258 -17.54 -25.17 5.06
N VAL A 259 -16.55 -25.37 5.93
CA VAL A 259 -15.96 -26.68 6.22
C VAL A 259 -16.13 -26.99 7.70
N ALA A 260 -17.03 -27.91 8.00
CA ALA A 260 -17.33 -28.33 9.37
C ALA A 260 -16.22 -29.19 10.00
N ASP A 261 -15.32 -29.80 9.23
CA ASP A 261 -14.23 -30.63 9.76
C ASP A 261 -13.03 -30.64 8.80
N LEU A 262 -11.91 -30.08 9.27
CA LEU A 262 -10.66 -30.00 8.51
C LEU A 262 -9.82 -31.29 8.55
N SER A 263 -10.22 -32.32 9.30
CA SER A 263 -9.47 -33.58 9.44
C SER A 263 -9.18 -34.28 8.12
N ARG A 264 -10.08 -34.14 7.13
CA ARG A 264 -9.96 -34.72 5.78
C ARG A 264 -9.35 -33.78 4.74
N SER A 265 -9.01 -32.55 5.14
CA SER A 265 -8.38 -31.57 4.25
C SER A 265 -6.88 -31.86 4.09
N ARG A 266 -6.27 -31.33 3.02
CA ARG A 266 -4.83 -31.45 2.74
C ARG A 266 -3.97 -30.71 3.78
N VAL A 267 -4.50 -29.62 4.34
CA VAL A 267 -3.86 -28.87 5.45
C VAL A 267 -3.95 -29.67 6.75
N GLY A 268 -5.11 -30.29 7.01
CA GLY A 268 -5.39 -31.14 8.15
C GLY A 268 -5.87 -30.38 9.40
N ASN A 269 -6.48 -31.11 10.34
CA ASN A 269 -6.96 -30.56 11.61
C ASN A 269 -5.81 -29.99 12.44
N ASP A 270 -6.02 -28.85 13.10
CA ASP A 270 -5.06 -28.22 14.02
C ASP A 270 -3.70 -27.95 13.40
N ARG A 271 -3.67 -27.68 12.08
CA ARG A 271 -2.42 -27.49 11.34
C ARG A 271 -2.30 -26.16 10.65
N ALA A 272 -3.38 -25.42 10.48
CA ALA A 272 -3.31 -24.10 9.86
C ALA A 272 -2.43 -23.15 10.69
N ALA A 273 -1.49 -22.49 10.03
CA ALA A 273 -0.55 -21.54 10.61
C ALA A 273 -0.47 -20.21 9.84
N SER A 274 -0.93 -20.14 8.60
CA SER A 274 -1.18 -18.88 7.89
C SER A 274 -2.35 -19.03 6.91
N LEU A 275 -2.86 -17.91 6.40
CA LEU A 275 -4.06 -17.85 5.59
C LEU A 275 -3.96 -16.74 4.54
N ARG A 276 -4.44 -17.00 3.32
CA ARG A 276 -4.75 -15.98 2.32
C ARG A 276 -6.24 -15.95 2.02
N LEU A 277 -6.80 -14.75 1.84
CA LEU A 277 -8.22 -14.54 1.65
C LEU A 277 -8.47 -13.76 0.37
N ASP A 278 -9.35 -14.26 -0.48
CA ASP A 278 -9.69 -13.56 -1.71
C ASP A 278 -10.39 -12.21 -1.41
N PRO A 279 -10.16 -11.17 -2.24
CA PRO A 279 -10.79 -9.87 -2.05
C PRO A 279 -12.32 -9.96 -1.96
N GLY A 280 -12.89 -9.36 -0.92
CA GLY A 280 -14.34 -9.40 -0.65
C GLY A 280 -14.82 -10.63 0.12
N CYS A 281 -13.91 -11.52 0.53
CA CYS A 281 -14.22 -12.59 1.47
C CYS A 281 -13.98 -12.20 2.92
N ARG A 282 -14.74 -12.82 3.82
CA ARG A 282 -14.48 -12.91 5.25
C ARG A 282 -14.64 -14.35 5.70
N VAL A 283 -13.84 -14.77 6.67
CA VAL A 283 -13.81 -16.15 7.15
C VAL A 283 -13.79 -16.18 8.67
N ARG A 284 -14.60 -17.04 9.28
CA ARG A 284 -14.47 -17.41 10.69
C ARG A 284 -13.72 -18.71 10.79
N LEU A 285 -12.61 -18.71 11.53
CA LEU A 285 -11.85 -19.92 11.87
C LEU A 285 -12.19 -20.32 13.30
N PHE A 286 -12.51 -21.59 13.52
CA PHE A 286 -12.98 -22.12 14.80
C PHE A 286 -11.97 -23.12 15.37
N LYS A 287 -11.82 -23.12 16.70
CA LYS A 287 -10.95 -24.07 17.40
C LYS A 287 -11.43 -25.50 17.32
N ASP A 288 -12.75 -25.71 17.37
CA ASP A 288 -13.35 -27.03 17.33
C ASP A 288 -14.03 -27.32 15.99
N SER A 289 -14.29 -28.59 15.73
CA SER A 289 -15.07 -29.03 14.58
C SER A 289 -16.55 -28.65 14.74
N SER A 290 -17.24 -28.57 13.61
CA SER A 290 -18.65 -28.18 13.47
C SER A 290 -18.93 -26.74 13.91
N PHE A 291 -17.98 -25.83 13.66
CA PHE A 291 -18.09 -24.40 13.94
C PHE A 291 -18.28 -24.08 15.43
N ARG A 292 -17.55 -24.78 16.31
CA ARG A 292 -17.66 -24.65 17.77
C ARG A 292 -16.36 -24.12 18.39
N GLY A 293 -16.45 -23.75 19.67
CA GLY A 293 -15.31 -23.22 20.44
C GLY A 293 -14.96 -21.78 20.08
N ASP A 294 -13.80 -21.32 20.57
CA ASP A 294 -13.30 -19.98 20.26
C ASP A 294 -13.15 -19.82 18.74
N PHE A 295 -13.43 -18.61 18.26
CA PHE A 295 -13.27 -18.29 16.85
C PHE A 295 -12.61 -16.93 16.65
N ILE A 296 -12.09 -16.73 15.45
CA ILE A 296 -11.65 -15.43 14.95
C ILE A 296 -12.25 -15.18 13.58
N GLU A 297 -12.75 -13.96 13.37
CA GLU A 297 -13.17 -13.50 12.05
C GLU A 297 -12.04 -12.72 11.38
N LEU A 298 -11.67 -13.16 10.17
CA LEU A 298 -10.59 -12.60 9.38
C LEU A 298 -11.14 -12.05 8.05
N ARG A 299 -10.64 -10.89 7.65
CA ARG A 299 -11.07 -10.17 6.43
C ARG A 299 -9.92 -9.88 5.46
N SER A 300 -8.73 -10.37 5.79
CA SER A 300 -7.51 -10.19 5.00
C SER A 300 -6.56 -11.37 5.22
N ASP A 301 -5.49 -11.41 4.43
CA ASP A 301 -4.40 -12.35 4.61
C ASP A 301 -3.81 -12.26 6.03
N VAL A 302 -3.44 -13.41 6.57
CA VAL A 302 -2.76 -13.54 7.85
C VAL A 302 -1.48 -14.35 7.64
N PRO A 303 -0.30 -13.70 7.61
CA PRO A 303 0.96 -14.39 7.41
C PRO A 303 1.36 -15.25 8.62
N ASP A 304 0.80 -15.05 9.81
CA ASP A 304 1.03 -15.91 10.97
C ASP A 304 -0.18 -15.92 11.91
N LEU A 305 -0.93 -17.03 11.95
CA LEU A 305 -2.08 -17.20 12.84
C LEU A 305 -1.68 -17.23 14.32
N GLY A 306 -0.41 -17.50 14.63
CA GLY A 306 0.13 -17.43 15.99
C GLY A 306 0.09 -16.02 16.60
N SER A 307 0.00 -14.99 15.76
CA SER A 307 -0.17 -13.59 16.19
C SER A 307 -1.61 -13.22 16.54
N THR A 308 -2.57 -14.12 16.33
CA THR A 308 -4.00 -13.88 16.55
C THR A 308 -4.49 -14.50 17.86
N VAL A 309 -5.65 -14.05 18.34
CA VAL A 309 -6.29 -14.59 19.56
C VAL A 309 -6.65 -16.08 19.46
N LEU A 310 -6.76 -16.63 18.25
CA LEU A 310 -7.02 -18.06 18.04
C LEU A 310 -5.75 -18.92 18.24
N GLY A 311 -4.57 -18.34 18.00
CA GLY A 311 -3.28 -19.03 17.98
C GLY A 311 -3.05 -19.87 16.72
N SER A 312 -1.80 -20.31 16.51
CA SER A 312 -1.44 -21.25 15.43
C SER A 312 -1.80 -22.68 15.82
N ARG A 313 -2.07 -23.54 14.82
CA ARG A 313 -2.32 -24.97 15.03
C ARG A 313 -3.54 -25.28 15.92
N SER A 314 -4.56 -24.46 15.82
CA SER A 314 -5.80 -24.63 16.58
C SER A 314 -7.03 -24.76 15.69
N VAL A 315 -6.91 -24.62 14.37
CA VAL A 315 -8.08 -24.50 13.48
C VAL A 315 -8.62 -25.87 13.11
N SER A 316 -9.89 -26.12 13.44
CA SER A 316 -10.58 -27.39 13.16
C SER A 316 -11.80 -27.27 12.23
N SER A 317 -12.38 -26.07 12.11
CA SER A 317 -13.44 -25.78 11.11
C SER A 317 -13.40 -24.33 10.65
N LEU A 318 -14.03 -24.02 9.51
CA LEU A 318 -14.10 -22.66 8.96
C LEU A 318 -15.44 -22.36 8.32
N ALA A 319 -15.95 -21.14 8.51
CA ALA A 319 -17.09 -20.62 7.77
C ALA A 319 -16.64 -19.45 6.89
N LEU A 320 -17.08 -19.39 5.64
CA LEU A 320 -16.60 -18.47 4.60
C LEU A 320 -17.77 -17.72 3.94
N ARG A 321 -17.66 -16.40 3.83
CA ARG A 321 -18.62 -15.55 3.10
C ARG A 321 -17.87 -14.62 2.17
N CYS A 322 -18.22 -14.63 0.88
CA CYS A 322 -17.56 -13.82 -0.14
C CYS A 322 -18.51 -12.92 -0.93
N ASP A 323 -19.77 -12.89 -0.52
CA ASP A 323 -20.91 -12.22 -1.16
C ASP A 323 -21.51 -11.13 -0.26
N GLY A 324 -20.90 -10.86 0.89
CA GLY A 324 -21.43 -9.93 1.88
C GLY A 324 -22.64 -10.46 2.67
N ALA A 325 -23.09 -11.70 2.44
CA ALA A 325 -24.20 -12.28 3.18
C ALA A 325 -23.87 -12.39 4.67
N PRO A 326 -24.84 -12.19 5.59
CA PRO A 326 -24.64 -12.37 7.03
C PRO A 326 -24.32 -13.84 7.38
N TRP A 327 -23.85 -14.08 8.60
CA TRP A 327 -23.71 -15.44 9.11
C TRP A 327 -25.12 -16.01 9.34
N GLY A 328 -25.34 -17.28 9.00
CA GLY A 328 -26.65 -17.91 9.21
C GLY A 328 -26.87 -18.16 10.69
N SER A 329 -28.14 -18.15 11.14
CA SER A 329 -28.60 -18.23 12.54
C SER A 329 -28.32 -19.57 13.26
N GLY A 330 -27.15 -20.15 13.09
CA GLY A 330 -26.70 -21.40 13.69
C GLY A 330 -25.18 -21.50 13.83
N LEU A 331 -24.46 -20.40 13.60
CA LEU A 331 -23.05 -20.26 13.95
C LEU A 331 -22.96 -19.49 15.29
N PRO A 332 -22.01 -19.83 16.18
CA PRO A 332 -21.86 -19.13 17.45
C PRO A 332 -21.72 -17.61 17.24
N GLY A 333 -22.53 -16.85 17.98
CA GLY A 333 -22.61 -15.39 17.90
C GLY A 333 -23.94 -14.84 17.37
N ASP A 334 -24.89 -15.69 16.93
CA ASP A 334 -26.20 -15.27 16.41
C ASP A 334 -27.41 -15.65 17.30
N ASP A 335 -27.19 -16.11 18.55
CA ASP A 335 -28.30 -16.45 19.46
C ASP A 335 -28.72 -15.24 20.31
N HIS A 336 -29.77 -14.58 19.86
CA HIS A 336 -30.70 -13.88 20.75
C HIS A 336 -31.51 -14.91 21.55
N HIS A 337 -31.04 -15.27 22.73
CA HIS A 337 -31.86 -15.83 23.81
C HIS A 337 -31.70 -14.91 25.01
N HIS A 338 -32.60 -13.93 25.19
CA HIS A 338 -33.75 -14.05 26.10
C HIS A 338 -33.36 -14.76 27.40
N ASP A 339 -32.99 -13.93 28.39
CA ASP A 339 -33.11 -14.28 29.79
C ASP A 339 -34.54 -14.78 30.05
N SER A 340 -34.62 -16.02 30.51
CA SER A 340 -35.78 -16.51 31.26
C SER A 340 -35.27 -17.53 32.26
N ASP A 341 -35.29 -17.10 33.52
CA ASP A 341 -35.49 -17.91 34.72
C ASP A 341 -34.40 -18.94 35.11
N ASP A 342 -33.65 -18.62 36.17
CA ASP A 342 -33.72 -19.38 37.42
C ASP A 342 -32.82 -18.73 38.49
N HIS A 343 -33.36 -17.72 39.18
CA HIS A 343 -32.92 -17.40 40.53
C HIS A 343 -33.92 -17.97 41.54
N HIS A 344 -33.37 -18.84 42.38
CA HIS A 344 -34.02 -19.51 43.48
C HIS A 344 -34.89 -18.59 44.32
N HIS A 345 -36.08 -19.10 44.64
CA HIS A 345 -36.93 -18.68 45.73
C HIS A 345 -36.13 -18.30 46.98
N ASP A 346 -36.40 -17.12 47.54
CA ASP A 346 -36.89 -17.03 48.91
C ASP A 346 -37.60 -15.69 49.15
N SER A 347 -38.91 -15.81 49.37
CA SER A 347 -39.69 -15.22 50.47
C SER A 347 -39.87 -13.69 50.61
N ASP A 348 -41.16 -13.35 50.62
CA ASP A 348 -41.83 -12.36 51.48
C ASP A 348 -42.15 -10.94 50.94
N ASP A 349 -43.45 -10.80 50.66
CA ASP A 349 -44.39 -9.86 51.29
C ASP A 349 -44.72 -8.49 50.66
N HIS A 350 -46.04 -8.36 50.45
CA HIS A 350 -46.92 -7.20 50.68
C HIS A 350 -47.43 -6.35 49.49
N HIS A 351 -48.71 -6.63 49.18
CA HIS A 351 -49.82 -5.78 48.72
C HIS A 351 -49.66 -4.25 48.66
N HIS A 352 -50.09 -3.63 47.54
CA HIS A 352 -51.34 -2.83 47.43
C HIS A 352 -51.49 -2.17 46.04
N ASP A 353 -52.59 -2.52 45.37
CA ASP A 353 -53.60 -1.71 44.66
C ASP A 353 -53.35 -0.26 44.19
N SER A 354 -53.84 -0.04 42.95
CA SER A 354 -54.72 1.05 42.48
C SER A 354 -54.17 2.26 41.70
N ASP A 355 -54.61 2.28 40.42
CA ASP A 355 -55.41 3.33 39.74
C ASP A 355 -54.79 4.63 39.17
N ASP A 356 -55.01 4.77 37.85
CA ASP A 356 -55.52 5.94 37.08
C ASP A 356 -54.85 7.33 37.15
N HIS A 357 -54.30 7.81 36.02
CA HIS A 357 -54.93 8.81 35.13
C HIS A 357 -53.99 9.43 34.08
N HIS A 358 -54.62 9.82 32.96
CA HIS A 358 -54.11 10.41 31.72
C HIS A 358 -53.40 11.77 31.84
N HIS A 359 -52.38 12.04 30.99
CA HIS A 359 -52.44 13.12 29.98
C HIS A 359 -51.30 13.07 28.94
N GLU A 360 -51.67 13.55 27.75
CA GLU A 360 -51.04 13.56 26.42
C GLU A 360 -49.66 14.23 26.28
N GLY A 361 -48.89 13.74 25.29
CA GLY A 361 -48.01 14.59 24.48
C GLY A 361 -46.79 13.91 23.82
N GLY A 362 -46.88 13.55 22.53
CA GLY A 362 -45.73 13.51 21.61
C GLY A 362 -45.41 12.17 20.91
N ASP A 363 -45.73 12.06 19.62
CA ASP A 363 -45.19 11.09 18.64
C ASP A 363 -43.82 11.58 18.07
N PRO A 364 -43.04 10.80 17.28
CA PRO A 364 -42.55 9.41 17.49
C PRO A 364 -41.09 9.21 16.97
N TYR A 365 -40.11 8.74 17.73
CA TYR A 365 -38.88 8.08 17.20
C TYR A 365 -38.14 7.38 18.35
N ASP A 366 -38.40 6.10 18.58
CA ASP A 366 -37.60 5.24 19.45
C ASP A 366 -36.65 4.40 18.58
N ASP A 367 -35.42 4.88 18.40
CA ASP A 367 -34.26 4.10 17.98
C ASP A 367 -33.26 4.10 19.17
N ASP A 368 -33.53 3.26 20.16
CA ASP A 368 -32.63 3.03 21.31
C ASP A 368 -31.69 1.85 21.03
N ASP A 369 -30.62 2.10 20.28
CA ASP A 369 -29.43 1.23 20.26
C ASP A 369 -28.46 1.69 21.37
N HIS A 370 -28.86 1.45 22.62
CA HIS A 370 -27.95 1.58 23.76
C HIS A 370 -27.02 0.36 23.84
N HIS A 371 -25.86 0.51 23.20
CA HIS A 371 -24.68 -0.31 23.42
C HIS A 371 -24.32 -0.45 24.91
N HIS A 372 -24.44 -1.66 25.45
CA HIS A 372 -23.66 -2.08 26.62
C HIS A 372 -22.49 -2.95 26.17
N ASP A 373 -21.39 -2.28 25.84
CA ASP A 373 -20.06 -2.85 25.70
C ASP A 373 -19.47 -3.18 27.07
N ARG A 374 -18.81 -4.33 27.17
CA ARG A 374 -17.67 -4.51 28.07
C ARG A 374 -16.42 -4.87 27.26
N GLY A 375 -15.62 -3.84 26.96
CA GLY A 375 -14.16 -3.90 26.97
C GLY A 375 -13.44 -4.39 25.71
N GLY A 376 -13.20 -3.50 24.76
CA GLY A 376 -12.15 -3.60 23.73
C GLY A 376 -11.98 -2.28 22.97
N ASP A 377 -10.77 -1.74 22.89
CA ASP A 377 -10.39 -0.42 22.33
C ASP A 377 -11.16 -0.01 21.07
N ARG A 378 -12.19 0.83 21.23
CA ARG A 378 -12.82 1.54 20.11
C ARG A 378 -11.99 2.77 19.81
N ARG A 379 -11.31 2.78 18.65
CA ARG A 379 -10.59 3.96 18.12
C ARG A 379 -11.56 4.87 17.38
N GLY A 380 -11.49 6.17 17.60
CA GLY A 380 -12.43 7.14 17.03
C GLY A 380 -11.85 8.54 16.85
N VAL A 381 -12.72 9.46 16.46
CA VAL A 381 -12.41 10.89 16.28
C VAL A 381 -13.19 11.70 17.30
N THR A 382 -12.50 12.54 18.07
CA THR A 382 -13.09 13.36 19.11
C THR A 382 -13.18 14.81 18.65
N LEU A 383 -14.40 15.35 18.53
CA LEU A 383 -14.60 16.79 18.31
C LEU A 383 -14.68 17.51 19.66
N TYR A 384 -14.18 18.74 19.70
CA TYR A 384 -14.19 19.62 20.86
C TYR A 384 -14.80 20.97 20.48
N ARG A 385 -15.63 21.52 21.36
CA ARG A 385 -16.26 22.82 21.12
C ARG A 385 -15.27 23.98 21.14
N ASP A 386 -14.23 23.89 21.96
CA ASP A 386 -13.21 24.92 22.07
C ASP A 386 -11.91 24.49 21.38
N ALA A 387 -11.07 25.45 21.04
CA ALA A 387 -9.72 25.19 20.53
C ALA A 387 -8.83 24.47 21.56
N GLU A 388 -7.73 23.88 21.10
CA GLU A 388 -6.74 23.16 21.92
C GLU A 388 -7.32 21.98 22.72
N PHE A 389 -8.32 21.31 22.17
CA PHE A 389 -8.96 20.11 22.74
C PHE A 389 -9.65 20.37 24.08
N ARG A 390 -10.32 21.52 24.20
CA ARG A 390 -11.01 21.96 25.43
C ARG A 390 -12.53 22.02 25.25
N GLY A 391 -13.21 22.20 26.37
CA GLY A 391 -14.67 22.36 26.39
C GLY A 391 -15.42 21.05 26.28
N VAL A 392 -16.65 21.13 25.77
CA VAL A 392 -17.49 19.96 25.53
C VAL A 392 -16.87 19.12 24.42
N ALA A 393 -16.72 17.82 24.68
CA ALA A 393 -16.09 16.85 23.77
C ALA A 393 -17.01 15.64 23.52
N GLU A 394 -16.90 15.06 22.33
CA GLU A 394 -17.56 13.79 22.00
C GLU A 394 -16.73 13.00 20.99
N THR A 395 -16.58 11.70 21.26
CA THR A 395 -15.87 10.76 20.40
C THR A 395 -16.84 10.02 19.50
N PHE A 396 -16.54 10.02 18.21
CA PHE A 396 -17.30 9.39 17.16
C PHE A 396 -16.52 8.19 16.60
N TYR A 397 -17.18 7.03 16.53
CA TYR A 397 -16.58 5.78 16.06
C TYR A 397 -17.01 5.40 14.64
N GLY A 398 -17.84 6.23 14.01
CA GLY A 398 -18.42 6.00 12.68
C GLY A 398 -19.01 7.29 12.13
N ASP A 399 -19.61 7.20 10.95
CA ASP A 399 -20.11 8.38 10.24
C ASP A 399 -21.33 8.98 10.93
N VAL A 400 -21.34 10.32 11.03
CA VAL A 400 -22.45 11.09 11.60
C VAL A 400 -22.98 12.04 10.53
N PRO A 401 -24.15 11.77 9.94
CA PRO A 401 -24.73 12.63 8.90
C PRO A 401 -25.22 13.97 9.43
N ASN A 402 -25.45 14.13 10.74
CA ASN A 402 -25.89 15.39 11.33
C ASN A 402 -25.52 15.49 12.80
N LEU A 403 -24.74 16.50 13.19
CA LEU A 403 -24.29 16.69 14.58
C LEU A 403 -25.36 17.32 15.49
N LYS A 404 -26.52 17.73 14.98
CA LYS A 404 -27.57 18.39 15.78
C LYS A 404 -28.01 17.58 17.01
N GLY A 405 -27.99 16.24 16.92
CA GLY A 405 -28.35 15.32 18.01
C GLY A 405 -27.17 14.93 18.92
N SER A 406 -25.95 15.37 18.60
CA SER A 406 -24.75 15.04 19.35
C SER A 406 -24.54 16.00 20.53
N ARG A 407 -23.70 15.62 21.50
CA ARG A 407 -23.26 16.51 22.59
C ARG A 407 -22.49 17.71 22.07
N ILE A 408 -21.86 17.62 20.90
CA ILE A 408 -21.18 18.74 20.25
C ILE A 408 -22.18 19.70 19.61
N GLY A 409 -23.13 19.20 18.82
CA GLY A 409 -24.05 20.04 18.05
C GLY A 409 -23.46 20.55 16.73
N ASN A 410 -24.32 20.91 15.79
CA ASN A 410 -23.91 21.56 14.53
C ASN A 410 -23.25 22.92 14.80
N ASP A 411 -22.21 23.23 14.03
CA ASP A 411 -21.62 24.57 13.98
C ASP A 411 -21.04 24.98 15.35
N LYS A 412 -20.40 24.02 16.03
CA LYS A 412 -19.82 24.20 17.38
C LYS A 412 -18.39 23.71 17.54
N ALA A 413 -17.85 22.94 16.61
CA ALA A 413 -16.52 22.34 16.79
C ALA A 413 -15.41 23.37 16.47
N SER A 414 -14.39 23.44 17.31
CA SER A 414 -13.21 24.31 17.13
C SER A 414 -11.87 23.59 17.26
N SER A 415 -11.85 22.32 17.68
CA SER A 415 -10.68 21.43 17.55
C SER A 415 -11.09 19.97 17.46
N VAL A 416 -10.17 19.11 17.01
CA VAL A 416 -10.43 17.69 16.79
C VAL A 416 -9.20 16.84 17.06
N ALA A 417 -9.38 15.73 17.79
CA ALA A 417 -8.34 14.73 18.04
C ALA A 417 -8.69 13.40 17.36
N LEU A 418 -7.70 12.70 16.81
CA LEU A 418 -7.86 11.46 16.07
C LEU A 418 -7.00 10.36 16.69
N ASP A 419 -7.62 9.22 17.00
CA ASP A 419 -6.85 8.06 17.44
C ASP A 419 -5.92 7.54 16.34
N ARG A 420 -4.81 6.90 16.74
CA ARG A 420 -3.80 6.42 15.78
C ARG A 420 -4.41 5.49 14.71
N GLY A 421 -4.23 5.89 13.45
CA GLY A 421 -4.75 5.18 12.29
C GLY A 421 -6.19 5.54 11.93
N CYS A 422 -6.75 6.57 12.57
CA CYS A 422 -8.00 7.20 12.19
C CYS A 422 -7.78 8.38 11.25
N ARG A 423 -8.77 8.64 10.42
CA ARG A 423 -8.93 9.86 9.64
C ARG A 423 -10.38 10.29 9.65
N ALA A 424 -10.62 11.58 9.53
CA ALA A 424 -11.95 12.16 9.49
C ALA A 424 -12.12 13.08 8.29
N ARG A 425 -13.34 13.15 7.77
CA ARG A 425 -13.79 14.26 6.94
C ARG A 425 -14.79 15.08 7.72
N LEU A 426 -14.55 16.37 7.83
CA LEU A 426 -15.44 17.32 8.50
C LEU A 426 -16.09 18.20 7.44
N TYR A 427 -17.42 18.23 7.43
CA TYR A 427 -18.22 18.94 6.43
C TYR A 427 -18.98 20.12 7.06
N GLU A 428 -19.10 21.22 6.31
CA GLU A 428 -19.75 22.44 6.80
C GLU A 428 -21.27 22.29 6.92
N HIS A 429 -21.85 21.31 6.24
CA HIS A 429 -23.29 21.08 6.23
C HIS A 429 -23.61 19.65 6.63
N ALA A 430 -24.81 19.46 7.17
CA ALA A 430 -25.38 18.14 7.40
C ALA A 430 -25.53 17.37 6.07
N GLU A 431 -25.55 16.04 6.18
CA GLU A 431 -25.59 15.05 5.10
C GLU A 431 -24.34 15.05 4.21
N TYR A 432 -23.17 15.35 4.78
CA TYR A 432 -21.87 15.32 4.09
C TYR A 432 -21.83 16.24 2.87
N ARG A 433 -22.36 17.45 3.03
CA ARG A 433 -22.48 18.46 1.98
C ARG A 433 -21.61 19.68 2.29
N GLY A 434 -21.38 20.46 1.25
CA GLY A 434 -20.59 21.69 1.33
C GLY A 434 -19.10 21.44 1.23
N ASP A 435 -18.33 22.47 1.56
CA ASP A 435 -16.88 22.37 1.70
C ASP A 435 -16.49 21.43 2.84
N TYR A 436 -15.33 20.79 2.71
CA TYR A 436 -14.85 19.83 3.70
C TYR A 436 -13.33 19.84 3.82
N VAL A 437 -12.86 19.42 4.99
CA VAL A 437 -11.45 19.12 5.26
C VAL A 437 -11.29 17.65 5.60
N GLU A 438 -10.22 17.02 5.08
CA GLU A 438 -9.80 15.68 5.48
C GLU A 438 -8.64 15.79 6.46
N LEU A 439 -8.75 15.11 7.60
CA LEU A 439 -7.78 15.16 8.69
C LEU A 439 -7.28 13.75 9.00
N ARG A 440 -5.97 13.61 9.13
CA ARG A 440 -5.27 12.35 9.49
C ARG A 440 -4.57 12.42 10.84
N TYR A 441 -4.49 13.62 11.41
CA TYR A 441 -3.78 13.95 12.64
C TYR A 441 -4.60 14.97 13.42
N ASP A 442 -4.31 15.07 14.72
CA ASP A 442 -4.95 16.04 15.61
C ASP A 442 -4.85 17.47 15.05
N GLU A 443 -5.96 18.19 15.08
CA GLU A 443 -6.05 19.59 14.67
C GLU A 443 -6.52 20.45 15.85
N PRO A 444 -5.60 21.16 16.53
CA PRO A 444 -5.92 21.97 17.70
C PRO A 444 -6.68 23.26 17.38
N TYR A 445 -6.70 23.72 16.12
CA TYR A 445 -7.37 24.95 15.72
C TYR A 445 -8.07 24.76 14.37
N LEU A 446 -9.39 24.48 14.37
CA LEU A 446 -10.13 24.35 13.11
C LEU A 446 -10.15 25.65 12.29
N GLU A 447 -9.96 26.82 12.93
CA GLU A 447 -9.74 28.11 12.24
C GLU A 447 -8.52 28.14 11.31
N ALA A 448 -7.51 27.29 11.54
CA ALA A 448 -6.35 27.17 10.66
C ALA A 448 -6.66 26.33 9.41
N THR A 449 -7.79 25.62 9.41
CA THR A 449 -8.24 24.80 8.30
C THR A 449 -9.25 25.55 7.42
N PRO A 450 -9.47 25.10 6.18
CA PRO A 450 -10.49 25.68 5.29
C PRO A 450 -11.94 25.58 5.82
N ILE A 451 -12.24 24.66 6.75
CA ILE A 451 -13.58 24.53 7.32
C ILE A 451 -13.88 25.61 8.38
N GLY A 452 -12.86 26.08 9.10
CA GLY A 452 -12.99 27.08 10.14
C GLY A 452 -13.61 26.56 11.44
N ASN A 453 -13.54 27.38 12.50
CA ASN A 453 -14.23 27.12 13.77
C ASN A 453 -15.75 27.23 13.59
N ASP A 454 -16.48 26.48 14.40
CA ASP A 454 -17.94 26.56 14.50
C ASP A 454 -18.66 26.34 13.16
N SER A 455 -18.07 25.58 12.24
CA SER A 455 -18.67 25.30 10.92
C SER A 455 -19.08 23.85 10.73
N VAL A 456 -18.58 22.91 11.53
CA VAL A 456 -18.77 21.47 11.27
C VAL A 456 -20.19 21.02 11.63
N SER A 457 -20.88 20.40 10.67
CA SER A 457 -22.27 19.94 10.80
C SER A 457 -22.47 18.45 10.46
N SER A 458 -21.51 17.81 9.81
CA SER A 458 -21.45 16.34 9.67
C SER A 458 -20.00 15.86 9.57
N LEU A 459 -19.77 14.59 9.92
CA LEU A 459 -18.42 14.01 9.86
C LEU A 459 -18.46 12.56 9.39
N GLU A 460 -17.46 12.15 8.65
CA GLU A 460 -17.20 10.75 8.36
C GLU A 460 -15.95 10.29 9.11
N VAL A 461 -15.95 9.07 9.67
CA VAL A 461 -14.84 8.47 10.43
C VAL A 461 -14.37 7.19 9.77
N ARG A 462 -13.06 7.06 9.58
CA ARG A 462 -12.42 5.82 9.15
C ARG A 462 -11.24 5.53 10.07
N CYS A 463 -11.14 4.31 10.58
CA CYS A 463 -10.10 3.91 11.52
C CYS A 463 -9.56 2.55 11.10
N GLY A 464 -8.49 2.56 10.31
CA GLY A 464 -7.91 1.35 9.73
C GLY A 464 -6.98 1.60 8.54
N PRO A 465 -6.11 0.64 8.20
CA PRO A 465 -5.09 0.79 7.15
C PRO A 465 -5.64 0.79 5.71
N TYR A 466 -6.92 0.46 5.48
CA TYR A 466 -7.49 0.25 4.13
C TYR A 466 -8.90 0.78 3.93
N ASP A 467 -9.31 1.75 4.72
CA ASP A 467 -10.55 2.43 4.39
C ASP A 467 -10.22 3.38 3.23
N ASP A 468 -10.97 3.38 2.14
CA ASP A 468 -10.98 4.47 1.14
C ASP A 468 -12.33 5.18 1.30
N TRP A 469 -12.36 6.49 1.09
CA TRP A 469 -13.64 7.20 1.08
C TRP A 469 -14.35 6.84 -0.22
N GLY A 470 -15.23 5.84 -0.17
CA GLY A 470 -15.99 5.34 -1.32
C GLY A 470 -16.38 6.47 -2.29
N GLY A 471 -15.83 6.42 -3.50
CA GLY A 471 -15.86 7.52 -4.44
C GLY A 471 -17.28 7.98 -4.77
N GLY A 472 -17.48 9.30 -4.72
CA GLY A 472 -18.56 9.97 -5.44
C GLY A 472 -19.34 10.98 -4.64
N ARG A 473 -18.74 12.13 -4.23
CA ARG A 473 -19.51 13.29 -3.74
C ARG A 473 -18.93 14.63 -4.19
N ARG A 474 -19.82 15.61 -4.30
CA ARG A 474 -19.61 16.96 -4.86
C ARG A 474 -19.28 17.93 -3.72
N GLY A 475 -18.01 18.33 -3.60
CA GLY A 475 -17.48 19.37 -2.71
C GLY A 475 -16.05 19.72 -3.14
N ARG A 476 -15.53 20.91 -2.80
CA ARG A 476 -14.11 21.23 -3.07
C ARG A 476 -13.25 20.54 -2.01
N HIS A 477 -12.40 19.63 -2.45
CA HIS A 477 -11.36 19.02 -1.61
C HIS A 477 -10.27 20.06 -1.35
N HIS A 478 -10.00 20.38 -0.09
CA HIS A 478 -8.84 21.18 0.28
C HIS A 478 -7.76 20.26 0.84
N GLY A 479 -6.85 19.80 -0.03
CA GLY A 479 -5.76 18.95 0.39
C GLY A 479 -4.75 19.70 1.28
N SER A 480 -4.00 18.94 2.06
CA SER A 480 -3.05 19.43 3.06
C SER A 480 -1.70 18.72 2.98
N VAL A 481 -0.71 19.26 3.68
CA VAL A 481 0.60 18.63 3.85
C VAL A 481 0.99 18.66 5.31
N THR A 482 1.39 17.52 5.87
CA THR A 482 1.84 17.44 7.26
C THR A 482 3.34 17.23 7.30
N LEU A 483 4.07 18.12 7.98
CA LEU A 483 5.48 17.93 8.29
C LEU A 483 5.62 17.25 9.65
N PHE A 484 6.65 16.42 9.81
CA PHE A 484 6.99 15.70 11.03
C PHE A 484 8.43 15.97 11.43
N ARG A 485 8.70 16.08 12.73
CA ARG A 485 10.06 16.28 13.22
C ARG A 485 10.95 15.06 13.10
N ASP A 486 10.36 13.88 13.18
CA ASP A 486 11.08 12.63 13.10
C ASP A 486 10.79 11.95 11.75
N VAL A 487 11.63 10.96 11.40
CA VAL A 487 11.42 10.10 10.23
C VAL A 487 10.18 9.21 10.42
N ASP A 488 9.72 8.57 9.36
CA ASP A 488 8.58 7.62 9.36
C ASP A 488 7.27 8.20 9.93
N PHE A 489 7.05 9.51 9.78
CA PHE A 489 5.86 10.26 10.21
C PHE A 489 5.65 10.25 11.72
N GLU A 490 6.73 10.26 12.49
CA GLU A 490 6.71 10.28 13.94
C GLU A 490 7.04 11.65 14.53
N GLY A 491 6.87 11.77 15.85
CA GLY A 491 7.25 12.97 16.59
C GLY A 491 6.25 14.12 16.49
N VAL A 492 6.76 15.35 16.64
CA VAL A 492 5.94 16.56 16.56
C VAL A 492 5.53 16.77 15.11
N ALA A 493 4.22 16.84 14.87
CA ALA A 493 3.64 17.06 13.56
C ALA A 493 2.91 18.41 13.47
N GLU A 494 2.84 18.96 12.27
CA GLU A 494 2.01 20.14 11.95
C GLU A 494 1.52 20.06 10.50
N THR A 495 0.23 20.31 10.31
CA THR A 495 -0.45 20.28 9.02
C THR A 495 -0.58 21.69 8.45
N PHE A 496 -0.28 21.82 7.16
CA PHE A 496 -0.30 23.06 6.41
C PHE A 496 -1.30 22.98 5.26
N TYR A 497 -2.12 24.02 5.13
CA TYR A 497 -3.18 24.13 4.11
C TYR A 497 -2.86 25.19 3.04
N GLY A 498 -1.67 25.80 3.09
CA GLY A 498 -1.21 26.80 2.14
C GLY A 498 0.28 27.11 2.27
N ASP A 499 0.76 28.08 1.48
CA ASP A 499 2.16 28.52 1.48
C ASP A 499 2.60 29.06 2.85
N VAL A 500 3.79 28.66 3.32
CA VAL A 500 4.41 29.18 4.52
C VAL A 500 5.80 29.75 4.19
N PRO A 501 5.98 31.08 4.22
CA PRO A 501 7.27 31.70 3.89
C PRO A 501 8.33 31.49 4.97
N ASN A 502 7.95 31.13 6.21
CA ASN A 502 8.91 30.89 7.28
C ASN A 502 8.32 30.00 8.39
N LEU A 503 8.94 28.85 8.65
CA LEU A 503 8.49 27.88 9.67
C LEU A 503 8.86 28.29 11.11
N LYS A 504 9.58 29.39 11.34
CA LYS A 504 10.09 29.75 12.68
C LYS A 504 8.98 29.98 13.72
N GLY A 505 7.80 30.38 13.29
CA GLY A 505 6.62 30.57 14.14
C GLY A 505 5.66 29.38 14.19
N SER A 506 5.96 28.33 13.43
CA SER A 506 5.16 27.10 13.36
C SER A 506 5.47 26.17 14.54
N ARG A 507 4.54 25.26 14.86
CA ARG A 507 4.73 24.22 15.88
C ARG A 507 5.92 23.31 15.55
N ILE A 508 6.20 23.06 14.27
CA ILE A 508 7.33 22.24 13.83
C ILE A 508 8.66 22.99 13.91
N GLY A 509 8.67 24.29 13.58
CA GLY A 509 9.88 25.13 13.62
C GLY A 509 10.80 24.97 12.40
N ASN A 510 11.68 25.95 12.19
CA ASN A 510 12.70 25.88 11.13
C ASN A 510 13.73 24.79 11.39
N ASP A 511 14.18 24.13 10.32
CA ASP A 511 15.29 23.18 10.33
C ASP A 511 15.01 22.02 11.28
N LYS A 512 13.75 21.56 11.28
CA LYS A 512 13.26 20.48 12.17
C LYS A 512 12.48 19.40 11.45
N ALA A 513 12.08 19.57 10.19
CA ALA A 513 11.25 18.59 9.51
C ALA A 513 12.13 17.45 8.96
N SER A 514 11.77 16.21 9.26
CA SER A 514 12.50 14.99 8.84
C SER A 514 11.63 14.00 8.06
N SER A 515 10.30 14.12 8.09
CA SER A 515 9.42 13.43 7.15
C SER A 515 8.18 14.28 6.81
N VAL A 516 7.48 13.93 5.75
CA VAL A 516 6.33 14.69 5.25
C VAL A 516 5.26 13.78 4.64
N HIS A 517 4.00 14.02 5.02
CA HIS A 517 2.83 13.43 4.39
C HIS A 517 2.24 14.42 3.38
N VAL A 518 1.93 13.97 2.17
CA VAL A 518 1.35 14.82 1.11
C VAL A 518 0.01 14.25 0.66
N ASP A 519 -1.06 15.01 0.91
CA ASP A 519 -2.39 14.56 0.53
C ASP A 519 -2.52 14.36 -0.98
N ARG A 520 -3.41 13.44 -1.35
CA ARG A 520 -3.68 13.11 -2.74
C ARG A 520 -4.17 14.36 -3.49
N GLY A 521 -3.50 14.69 -4.58
CA GLY A 521 -3.80 15.90 -5.38
C GLY A 521 -3.03 17.14 -4.94
N CYS A 522 -2.21 17.05 -3.89
CA CYS A 522 -1.28 18.09 -3.49
C CYS A 522 0.12 17.91 -4.10
N ARG A 523 0.79 19.04 -4.26
CA ARG A 523 2.22 19.17 -4.52
C ARG A 523 2.77 20.19 -3.54
N VAL A 524 3.89 19.85 -2.89
CA VAL A 524 4.61 20.75 -2.00
C VAL A 524 6.04 20.98 -2.47
N TRP A 525 6.50 22.22 -2.33
CA TRP A 525 7.90 22.58 -2.44
C TRP A 525 8.42 22.82 -1.03
N LEU A 526 9.40 22.04 -0.58
CA LEU A 526 10.09 22.26 0.69
C LEU A 526 11.43 22.90 0.41
N TYR A 527 11.66 24.08 0.98
CA TYR A 527 12.85 24.90 0.77
C TYR A 527 13.73 24.89 2.01
N GLU A 528 15.04 24.81 1.79
CA GLU A 528 16.04 24.88 2.85
C GLU A 528 16.00 26.23 3.58
N ASP A 529 15.85 27.32 2.85
CA ASP A 529 15.82 28.66 3.43
C ASP A 529 14.40 29.21 3.54
N ALA A 530 14.25 30.23 4.40
CA ALA A 530 13.05 31.04 4.45
C ALA A 530 12.81 31.84 3.14
N ASP A 531 11.56 32.22 2.92
CA ASP A 531 11.05 32.95 1.76
C ASP A 531 11.27 32.23 0.42
N TYR A 532 11.17 30.90 0.43
CA TYR A 532 11.24 30.03 -0.76
C TYR A 532 12.60 30.09 -1.48
N ARG A 533 13.68 30.04 -0.71
CA ARG A 533 15.06 30.16 -1.18
C ARG A 533 15.88 28.91 -0.84
N GLY A 534 17.10 28.85 -1.37
CA GLY A 534 18.01 27.72 -1.14
C GLY A 534 17.68 26.49 -1.97
N ASP A 535 18.30 25.37 -1.60
CA ASP A 535 17.97 24.07 -2.17
C ASP A 535 16.53 23.69 -1.84
N TYR A 536 15.87 22.96 -2.74
CA TYR A 536 14.49 22.56 -2.54
C TYR A 536 14.20 21.19 -3.11
N VAL A 537 13.14 20.57 -2.57
CA VAL A 537 12.54 19.36 -3.12
C VAL A 537 11.08 19.65 -3.47
N VAL A 538 10.59 19.00 -4.53
CA VAL A 538 9.18 19.00 -4.88
C VAL A 538 8.64 17.60 -4.62
N LEU A 539 7.61 17.51 -3.78
CA LEU A 539 7.01 16.25 -3.37
C LEU A 539 5.53 16.21 -3.75
N HIS A 540 5.10 15.04 -4.18
CA HIS A 540 3.74 14.74 -4.65
C HIS A 540 3.08 13.60 -3.86
N HIS A 541 3.82 13.05 -2.90
CA HIS A 541 3.49 11.89 -2.09
C HIS A 541 4.33 11.96 -0.82
N ASP A 542 4.03 11.05 0.10
CA ASP A 542 4.69 10.94 1.38
C ASP A 542 6.19 10.65 1.22
N GLU A 543 7.02 11.38 1.95
CA GLU A 543 8.44 11.12 2.09
C GLU A 543 8.74 10.78 3.56
N PRO A 544 8.97 9.49 3.89
CA PRO A 544 9.25 9.06 5.25
C PRO A 544 10.64 9.50 5.74
N ASP A 545 11.55 9.91 4.86
CA ASP A 545 12.89 10.37 5.25
C ASP A 545 13.38 11.50 4.33
N LEU A 546 13.30 12.74 4.81
CA LEU A 546 13.75 13.92 4.07
C LEU A 546 15.27 13.93 3.84
N ASP A 547 16.08 13.17 4.59
CA ASP A 547 17.52 13.01 4.29
C ASP A 547 17.76 12.29 2.96
N ALA A 548 16.76 11.56 2.45
CA ALA A 548 16.80 10.97 1.11
C ALA A 548 16.59 11.99 -0.02
N THR A 549 16.23 13.24 0.31
CA THR A 549 15.89 14.29 -0.64
C THR A 549 16.98 15.37 -0.77
N PRO A 550 16.98 16.19 -1.85
CA PRO A 550 17.94 17.28 -2.00
C PRO A 550 17.89 18.35 -0.90
N VAL A 551 16.73 18.60 -0.28
CA VAL A 551 16.62 19.57 0.82
C VAL A 551 17.26 19.03 2.10
N GLY A 552 17.20 17.71 2.33
CA GLY A 552 17.70 17.03 3.53
C GLY A 552 16.74 17.13 4.71
N GLY A 553 16.88 16.21 5.66
CA GLY A 553 16.18 16.25 6.94
C GLY A 553 16.71 17.38 7.81
N ASP A 554 15.87 17.87 8.72
CA ASP A 554 16.18 18.96 9.64
C ASP A 554 16.72 20.24 8.96
N ARG A 555 16.34 20.49 7.71
CA ARG A 555 16.81 21.66 6.93
C ARG A 555 15.69 22.51 6.34
N VAL A 556 14.43 22.07 6.44
CA VAL A 556 13.31 22.82 5.83
C VAL A 556 12.97 24.06 6.66
N SER A 557 12.94 25.24 6.01
CA SER A 557 12.57 26.53 6.62
C SER A 557 11.41 27.27 5.94
N SER A 558 10.98 26.86 4.74
CA SER A 558 9.73 27.36 4.12
C SER A 558 9.10 26.33 3.18
N LEU A 559 7.80 26.49 2.89
CA LEU A 559 7.10 25.60 1.96
C LEU A 559 6.11 26.35 1.07
N ARG A 560 5.94 25.87 -0.18
CA ARG A 560 4.80 26.22 -1.03
C ARG A 560 3.91 25.02 -1.22
N LEU A 561 2.60 25.24 -1.27
CA LEU A 561 1.60 24.19 -1.40
C LEU A 561 0.64 24.50 -2.55
N GLU A 562 0.47 23.56 -3.46
CA GLU A 562 -0.55 23.58 -4.50
C GLU A 562 -1.38 22.28 -4.42
N CYS A 563 -2.65 22.40 -4.06
CA CYS A 563 -3.59 21.28 -4.06
C CYS A 563 -4.69 21.50 -5.10
N ARG A 564 -5.04 20.44 -5.84
CA ARG A 564 -5.98 20.51 -6.97
C ARG A 564 -7.24 19.66 -6.77
#